data_AF-A0A923YNW8-F1
#
_entry.id   AF-A0A923YNW8-F1
#
_cell.length_a   1.000
_cell.length_b   1.000
_cell.length_c   1.000
_cell.angle_alpha   90.00
_cell.angle_beta   90.00
_cell.angle_gamma   90.00
#
_symmetry.space_group_name_H-M   'P 1'
#
loop_
_entity.id
_entity.type
_entity.pdbx_description
1 polymer ?
#
loop_
_entity_poly.entity_id
_entity_poly.type
_entity_poly.pdbx_seq_one_letter_code
_entity_poly.pdbx_strand_id
1 'polypeptide(L)'
;MDKELAQFQADLLQSVQPMKTVKTACSNVIAVSAIAKARIQSGLSQSQFASLMGVSVRTLQEWEQGRRIPSGAARTLLNIALRHPEVLLEESQQAV
;
A
#
# COMPACT_ATOMS: atom_id res chain seq x y z
N MET A 1 -11.11 -40.89 -25.76
CA MET A 1 -10.09 -39.85 -25.55
C MET A 1 -10.73 -38.48 -25.26
N ASP A 2 -11.97 -38.22 -25.68
CA ASP A 2 -12.63 -36.91 -25.51
C ASP A 2 -13.20 -36.64 -24.11
N LYS A 3 -13.34 -37.68 -23.27
CA LYS A 3 -13.91 -37.56 -21.92
C LYS A 3 -12.98 -36.85 -20.94
N GLU A 4 -11.66 -37.04 -21.08
CA GLU A 4 -10.69 -36.37 -20.20
C GLU A 4 -10.60 -34.86 -20.48
N LEU A 5 -10.75 -34.45 -21.74
CA LEU A 5 -10.75 -33.04 -22.10
C LEU A 5 -12.02 -32.33 -21.62
N ALA A 6 -13.17 -33.03 -21.66
CA ALA A 6 -14.42 -32.55 -21.10
C ALA A 6 -14.36 -32.45 -19.57
N GLN A 7 -13.75 -33.43 -18.90
CA GLN A 7 -13.50 -33.42 -17.47
C GLN A 7 -12.59 -32.25 -17.07
N PHE A 8 -11.52 -32.01 -17.84
CA PHE A 8 -10.60 -30.90 -17.61
C PHE A 8 -11.27 -29.53 -17.79
N GLN A 9 -12.12 -29.38 -18.81
CA GLN A 9 -12.93 -28.16 -18.99
C GLN A 9 -13.88 -27.93 -17.81
N ALA A 10 -14.53 -28.99 -17.32
CA ALA A 10 -15.41 -28.92 -16.16
C ALA A 10 -14.64 -28.51 -14.90
N ASP A 11 -13.48 -29.12 -14.63
CA ASP A 11 -12.64 -28.79 -13.49
C ASP A 11 -12.08 -27.36 -13.57
N LEU A 12 -11.72 -26.89 -14.77
CA LEU A 12 -11.27 -25.52 -14.97
C LEU A 12 -12.40 -24.53 -14.65
N LEU A 13 -13.60 -24.76 -15.19
CA LEU A 13 -14.79 -23.93 -14.92
C LEU A 13 -15.18 -23.93 -13.44
N GLN A 14 -15.02 -25.07 -12.76
CA GLN A 14 -15.28 -25.23 -11.33
C GLN A 14 -14.24 -24.49 -10.48
N SER A 15 -12.98 -24.47 -10.91
CA SER A 15 -11.87 -23.76 -10.26
C SER A 15 -12.02 -22.23 -10.35
N VAL A 16 -12.56 -21.71 -11.46
CA VAL A 16 -12.87 -20.27 -11.56
C VAL A 16 -14.12 -19.87 -10.75
N GLN A 17 -14.88 -20.83 -10.21
CA GLN A 17 -16.10 -20.58 -9.43
C GLN A 17 -16.05 -21.22 -8.03
N PRO A 18 -15.18 -20.70 -7.16
CA PRO A 18 -15.65 -20.45 -5.80
C PRO A 18 -15.32 -19.01 -5.39
N MET A 19 -16.04 -18.04 -5.95
CA MET A 19 -15.99 -16.66 -5.46
C MET A 19 -17.37 -15.98 -5.48
N LYS A 20 -18.41 -16.70 -5.03
CA LYS A 20 -19.76 -16.12 -4.79
C LYS A 20 -20.34 -16.41 -3.41
N THR A 21 -19.61 -17.07 -2.53
CA THR A 21 -19.90 -17.12 -1.10
C THR A 21 -18.63 -16.84 -0.31
N VAL A 22 -17.99 -15.71 -0.61
CA VAL A 22 -17.27 -15.02 0.44
C VAL A 22 -18.34 -14.65 1.45
N LYS A 23 -18.47 -15.44 2.52
CA LYS A 23 -18.92 -14.91 3.81
C LYS A 23 -18.09 -13.64 3.97
N THR A 24 -18.73 -12.50 3.83
CA THR A 24 -18.12 -11.20 4.09
C THR A 24 -17.77 -11.20 5.58
N ALA A 25 -16.64 -11.84 5.93
CA ALA A 25 -15.84 -11.43 7.06
C ALA A 25 -15.63 -9.95 6.78
N CYS A 26 -16.23 -9.15 7.66
CA CYS A 26 -16.31 -7.70 7.66
C CYS A 26 -15.32 -7.10 6.67
N SER A 27 -15.84 -6.41 5.64
CA SER A 27 -15.03 -5.57 4.77
C SER A 27 -13.94 -4.94 5.62
N ASN A 28 -12.69 -5.41 5.47
CA ASN A 28 -11.59 -4.92 6.27
C ASN A 28 -11.32 -3.55 5.67
N VAL A 29 -12.08 -2.54 6.12
CA VAL A 29 -11.84 -1.15 5.81
C VAL A 29 -10.49 -0.87 6.45
N ILE A 30 -9.42 -1.13 5.69
CA ILE A 30 -8.06 -0.82 6.11
C ILE A 30 -8.07 0.69 6.23
N ALA A 31 -8.21 1.18 7.47
CA ALA A 31 -8.12 2.59 7.76
C ALA A 31 -6.73 3.04 7.32
N VAL A 32 -6.66 3.68 6.15
CA VAL A 32 -5.40 4.17 5.59
C VAL A 32 -4.84 5.16 6.61
N SER A 33 -3.69 4.81 7.19
CA SER A 33 -3.04 5.67 8.18
C SER A 33 -2.75 7.04 7.57
N ALA A 34 -2.74 8.08 8.41
CA ALA A 34 -2.43 9.44 7.95
C ALA A 34 -1.08 9.49 7.20
N ILE A 35 -0.14 8.64 7.59
CA ILE A 35 1.19 8.50 6.99
C ILE A 35 1.08 7.95 5.56
N ALA A 36 0.29 6.88 5.38
CA ALA A 36 0.05 6.34 4.04
C ALA A 36 -0.70 7.34 3.14
N LYS A 37 -1.61 8.15 3.71
CA LYS A 37 -2.27 9.24 2.96
C LYS A 37 -1.26 10.28 2.49
N ALA A 38 -0.33 10.71 3.34
CA ALA A 38 0.72 11.68 2.97
C ALA A 38 1.52 11.20 1.76
N ARG A 39 1.97 9.94 1.78
CA ARG A 39 2.73 9.34 0.68
C ARG A 39 1.92 9.21 -0.61
N ILE A 40 0.67 8.78 -0.50
CA ILE A 40 -0.21 8.62 -1.68
C ILE A 40 -0.47 10.00 -2.32
N GLN A 41 -0.69 11.04 -1.50
CA GLN A 41 -0.91 12.41 -1.99
C GLN A 41 0.33 13.00 -2.66
N SER A 42 1.53 12.67 -2.18
CA SER A 42 2.77 13.10 -2.83
C SER A 42 3.09 12.33 -4.12
N GLY A 43 2.31 11.30 -4.47
CA GLY A 43 2.53 10.49 -5.68
C GLY A 43 3.79 9.61 -5.63
N LEU A 44 4.39 9.41 -4.46
CA LEU A 44 5.68 8.74 -4.31
C LEU A 44 5.52 7.25 -3.99
N SER A 45 6.45 6.45 -4.51
CA SER A 45 6.60 5.07 -4.08
C SER A 45 7.07 4.99 -2.62
N GLN A 46 6.92 3.83 -1.99
CA GLN A 46 7.36 3.64 -0.61
C GLN A 46 8.88 3.79 -0.45
N SER A 47 9.66 3.41 -1.47
CA SER A 47 11.11 3.60 -1.45
C SER A 47 11.51 5.07 -1.59
N GLN A 48 10.92 5.80 -2.54
CA GLN A 48 11.19 7.23 -2.74
C GLN A 48 10.84 8.05 -1.49
N PHE A 49 9.64 7.81 -0.93
CA PHE A 49 9.21 8.51 0.27
C PHE A 49 10.09 8.18 1.48
N ALA A 50 10.49 6.92 1.64
CA ALA A 50 11.39 6.52 2.73
C ALA A 50 12.76 7.20 2.60
N SER A 51 13.32 7.26 1.39
CA SER A 51 14.59 7.95 1.11
C SER A 51 14.52 9.43 1.46
N LEU A 52 13.47 10.15 1.05
CA LEU A 52 13.27 11.57 1.38
C LEU A 52 13.12 11.80 2.89
N MET A 53 12.43 10.88 3.57
CA MET A 53 12.25 10.94 5.02
C MET A 53 13.49 10.49 5.80
N GLY A 54 14.56 10.04 5.13
CA GLY A 54 15.79 9.57 5.76
C GLY A 54 15.61 8.30 6.59
N VAL A 55 14.66 7.43 6.22
CA VAL A 55 14.36 6.19 6.95
C VAL A 55 14.37 4.98 6.03
N SER A 56 14.49 3.78 6.60
CA SER A 56 14.34 2.55 5.82
C SER A 56 12.90 2.37 5.35
N VAL A 57 12.71 1.71 4.20
CA VAL A 57 11.39 1.30 3.70
C VAL A 57 10.62 0.51 4.76
N ARG A 58 11.32 -0.35 5.50
CA ARG A 58 10.73 -1.13 6.59
C ARG A 58 10.21 -0.25 7.73
N THR A 59 10.94 0.79 8.10
CA THR A 59 10.51 1.76 9.11
C THR A 59 9.22 2.47 8.66
N LEU A 60 9.18 2.92 7.41
CA LEU A 60 7.98 3.53 6.83
C LEU A 60 6.79 2.56 6.84
N GLN A 61 6.99 1.29 6.48
CA GLN A 61 5.96 0.24 6.55
C GLN A 61 5.42 0.03 7.96
N GLU A 62 6.29 0.00 8.97
CA GLU A 62 5.89 -0.14 10.37
C GLU A 62 5.08 1.06 10.87
N TRP A 63 5.38 2.26 10.38
CA TRP A 63 4.59 3.46 10.64
C TRP A 63 3.24 3.44 9.92
N GLU A 64 3.22 3.13 8.63
CA GLU A 64 1.98 3.08 7.83
C GLU A 64 1.00 2.03 8.35
N GLN A 65 1.51 0.92 8.91
CA GLN A 65 0.74 -0.17 9.50
C GLN A 65 0.45 0.04 11.00
N GLY A 66 0.89 1.17 11.58
CA GLY A 66 0.63 1.51 12.98
C GLY A 66 1.39 0.66 14.01
N ARG A 67 2.35 -0.17 13.59
CA ARG A 67 3.18 -0.99 14.50
C ARG A 67 4.22 -0.17 15.25
N ARG A 68 4.64 0.97 14.70
CA ARG A 68 5.55 1.91 15.35
C ARG A 68 5.05 3.34 15.22
N ILE A 69 5.40 4.14 16.23
CA ILE A 69 5.10 5.56 16.26
C ILE A 69 6.34 6.32 15.76
N PRO A 70 6.21 7.21 14.76
CA PRO A 70 7.31 8.06 14.32
C PRO A 70 7.81 8.97 15.45
N SER A 71 9.11 9.30 15.42
CA SER A 71 9.71 10.27 16.34
C SER A 71 9.07 11.65 16.22
N GLY A 72 9.31 12.54 17.19
CA GLY A 72 8.78 13.91 17.16
C GLY A 72 9.15 14.66 15.88
N ALA A 73 10.41 14.59 15.47
CA ALA A 73 10.88 15.21 14.21
C ALA A 73 10.20 14.58 12.98
N ALA A 74 10.09 13.24 12.93
CA ALA A 74 9.42 12.56 11.83
C ALA A 74 7.93 12.91 11.76
N ARG A 75 7.25 13.08 12.89
CA ARG A 75 5.85 13.56 12.94
C ARG A 75 5.71 14.96 12.35
N THR A 76 6.64 15.87 12.64
CA THR A 76 6.65 17.21 12.05
C THR A 76 6.80 17.13 10.53
N LEU A 77 7.77 16.36 10.04
CA LEU A 77 7.96 16.15 8.60
C LEU A 77 6.74 15.53 7.92
N LEU A 78 6.11 14.53 8.56
CA LEU A 78 4.88 13.92 8.06
C LEU A 78 3.70 14.90 8.02
N ASN A 79 3.62 15.84 8.96
CA ASN A 79 2.60 16.88 8.95
C ASN A 79 2.84 17.90 7.82
N ILE A 80 4.11 18.23 7.56
CA ILE A 80 4.48 19.05 6.39
C ILE A 80 4.10 18.30 5.10
N ALA A 81 4.46 17.02 4.98
CA ALA A 81 4.11 16.16 3.85
C ALA A 81 2.60 16.07 3.58
N LEU A 82 1.77 16.14 4.64
CA LEU A 82 0.31 16.15 4.52
C LEU A 82 -0.25 17.49 4.06
N ARG A 83 0.40 18.61 4.38
CA ARG A 83 -0.07 19.96 4.05
C ARG A 83 0.46 20.43 2.71
N HIS A 84 1.68 20.02 2.38
CA HIS A 84 2.47 20.44 1.23
C HIS A 84 3.08 19.23 0.52
N PRO A 85 2.26 18.35 -0.07
CA PRO A 85 2.74 17.18 -0.79
C PRO A 85 3.62 17.55 -2.01
N GLU A 86 3.45 18.75 -2.57
CA GLU A 86 4.22 19.29 -3.68
C GLU A 86 5.72 19.42 -3.38
N VAL A 87 6.08 19.74 -2.14
CA VAL A 87 7.48 19.89 -1.73
C VAL A 87 8.20 18.55 -1.86
N LEU A 88 7.58 17.46 -1.41
CA LEU A 88 8.18 16.12 -1.54
C LEU A 88 8.32 15.67 -2.99
N LEU A 89 7.39 16.08 -3.85
CA LEU A 89 7.46 15.77 -5.27
C LEU A 89 8.63 16.52 -5.93
N GLU A 90 8.83 17.79 -5.61
CA GLU A 90 9.95 18.59 -6.11
C GLU A 90 11.31 18.01 -5.67
N GLU A 91 11.46 17.72 -4.37
CA GLU A 91 12.69 17.13 -3.82
C GLU A 91 12.99 15.75 -4.46
N SER A 92 11.95 14.98 -4.81
CA SER A 92 12.12 13.69 -5.50
C SER A 92 12.67 13.82 -6.92
N GLN A 93 12.45 14.96 -7.58
CA GLN A 93 12.91 15.23 -8.95
C GLN A 93 14.34 15.79 -8.96
N GLN A 94 14.78 16.42 -7.88
CA GLN A 94 16.15 16.94 -7.74
C GLN A 94 17.17 15.86 -7.38
N ALA A 95 16.73 14.70 -6.90
CA ALA A 95 17.59 13.58 -6.52
C ALA A 95 17.99 12.63 -7.68
N VAL A 96 17.86 13.08 -8.94
CA VAL A 96 18.21 12.34 -10.16
C VAL A 96 19.56 12.79 -10.71
#